data_AF-A0A5C4JZN6-F1
#
_entry.id   AF-A0A5C4JZN6-F1
#
_cell.length_a   1.000
_cell.length_b   1.000
_cell.length_c   1.000
_cell.angle_alpha   90.00
_cell.angle_beta   90.00
_cell.angle_gamma   90.00
#
_symmetry.space_group_name_H-M   'P 1'
#
loop_
_entity.id
_entity.type
_entity.pdbx_description
1 polymer ?
#
loop_
_entity_poly.entity_id
_entity_poly.type
_entity_poly.pdbx_seq_one_letter_code
_entity_poly.pdbx_strand_id
1 'polypeptide(L)' 'MAVFGVLASDAGATDPNQLADELLIVLNGAYATAAVLDGATFGQRAVRLARLLIDDACPRLQAPATGSTIR' A
#
# COMPACT_ATOMS: atom_id res chain seq x y z
N MET A 1 2.83 -18.17 3.31
CA MET A 1 2.20 -16.84 3.21
C MET A 1 3.23 -15.90 2.63
N ALA A 2 2.96 -15.28 1.48
CA ALA A 2 3.92 -14.48 0.73
C ALA A 2 4.40 -13.26 1.54
N VAL A 3 5.63 -12.79 1.30
CA VAL A 3 6.27 -11.68 2.03
C VAL A 3 5.38 -10.43 2.15
N PHE A 4 4.57 -10.17 1.13
CA PHE A 4 3.64 -9.05 1.09
C PHE A 4 2.50 -9.14 2.12
N GLY A 5 1.97 -10.34 2.37
CA GLY A 5 0.88 -10.52 3.33
C GLY A 5 1.32 -10.27 4.78
N VAL A 6 2.55 -10.66 5.12
CA VAL A 6 3.13 -10.37 6.45
C VAL A 6 3.32 -8.87 6.63
N LEU A 7 3.91 -8.19 5.64
CA LEU A 7 4.11 -6.73 5.69
C LEU A 7 2.79 -5.96 5.75
N ALA A 8 1.77 -6.39 4.99
CA ALA A 8 0.44 -5.78 5.01
C ALA A 8 -0.24 -5.95 6.38
N SER A 9 -0.09 -7.13 7.00
CA SER A 9 -0.59 -7.38 8.35
C SER A 9 0.11 -6.51 9.39
N ASP A 10 1.45 -6.41 9.33
CA ASP A 10 2.24 -5.58 10.23
C ASP A 10 1.93 -4.08 10.08
N ALA A 11 1.55 -3.66 8.87
CA ALA A 11 1.08 -2.30 8.58
C ALA A 11 -0.36 -2.02 9.06
N GLY A 12 -1.06 -3.03 9.58
CA GLY A 12 -2.44 -2.90 10.06
C GLY A 12 -3.48 -2.81 8.96
N ALA A 13 -3.21 -3.38 7.77
CA ALA A 13 -4.18 -3.40 6.68
C ALA A 13 -5.49 -4.09 7.11
N THR A 14 -6.62 -3.54 6.66
CA THR A 14 -7.96 -4.09 6.94
C THR A 14 -8.12 -5.49 6.35
N ASP A 15 -7.60 -5.71 5.14
CA ASP A 15 -7.47 -7.02 4.50
C ASP A 15 -6.03 -7.20 3.96
N PRO A 16 -5.14 -7.85 4.73
CA PRO A 16 -3.74 -8.03 4.35
C PRO A 16 -3.53 -8.86 3.08
N ASN A 17 -4.42 -9.82 2.80
CA ASN A 17 -4.27 -10.68 1.63
C ASN A 17 -4.68 -9.93 0.37
N GLN A 18 -5.78 -9.17 0.42
CA GLN A 18 -6.19 -8.31 -0.69
C GLN A 18 -5.11 -7.28 -1.03
N LEU A 19 -4.58 -6.56 -0.03
CA LEU A 19 -3.52 -5.58 -0.26
C LEU A 19 -2.27 -6.23 -0.85
N ALA A 20 -1.90 -7.42 -0.38
CA ALA A 20 -0.76 -8.16 -0.92
C ALA A 20 -0.94 -8.54 -2.40
N ASP A 21 -2.13 -9.02 -2.78
CA ASP A 21 -2.43 -9.39 -4.16
C ASP A 21 -2.42 -8.17 -5.08
N GLU A 22 -3.00 -7.05 -4.65
CA GLU A 22 -3.03 -5.80 -5.42
C GLU A 22 -1.63 -5.20 -5.61
N LEU A 23 -0.81 -5.19 -4.56
CA LEU A 23 0.59 -4.74 -4.65
C LEU A 23 1.42 -5.64 -5.57
N LEU A 24 1.15 -6.95 -5.58
CA LEU A 24 1.81 -7.88 -6.51
C LEU A 24 1.41 -7.60 -7.96
N ILE A 25 0.14 -7.26 -8.22
CA ILE A 25 -0.31 -6.83 -9.55
C ILE A 25 0.43 -5.56 -9.99
N VAL A 26 0.53 -4.55 -9.12
CA VAL A 26 1.26 -3.30 -9.43
C VAL A 26 2.74 -3.58 -9.73
N LEU A 27 3.39 -4.42 -8.93
CA LEU A 27 4.79 -4.79 -9.13
C LEU A 27 5.00 -5.50 -10.48
N ASN A 28 4.18 -6.50 -10.77
CA ASN A 28 4.25 -7.23 -12.03
C ASN A 28 3.99 -6.32 -13.24
N GLY A 29 3.00 -5.43 -13.14
CA GLY A 29 2.70 -4.42 -14.15
C GLY A 29 3.86 -3.45 -14.37
N ALA A 30 4.54 -3.03 -13.29
CA ALA A 30 5.70 -2.16 -13.36
C ALA A 30 6.86 -2.83 -14.11
N TYR A 31 7.17 -4.09 -13.77
CA TYR A 31 8.22 -4.87 -14.46
C TYR A 31 7.90 -5.06 -15.95
N ALA A 32 6.67 -5.49 -16.26
CA ALA A 32 6.25 -5.69 -17.64
C ALA A 32 6.33 -4.39 -18.46
N THR A 33 5.91 -3.26 -17.87
CA THR A 33 5.93 -1.96 -18.54
C THR A 33 7.34 -1.41 -18.71
N ALA A 34 8.20 -1.58 -17.71
CA ALA A 34 9.60 -1.12 -17.77
C ALA A 34 10.43 -1.89 -18.81
N ALA A 35 10.02 -3.10 -19.19
CA ALA A 35 10.68 -3.86 -20.26
C ALA A 35 10.44 -3.29 -21.67
N VAL A 36 9.40 -2.46 -21.84
CA VAL A 36 8.97 -1.92 -23.14
C VAL A 36 8.98 -0.40 -23.22
N LEU A 37 8.95 0.29 -22.08
CA LEU A 37 8.91 1.76 -21.96
C LEU A 37 10.02 2.26 -21.02
N ASP A 38 10.07 3.58 -20.80
CA ASP A 38 11.01 4.17 -19.85
C ASP A 38 10.76 3.69 -18.41
N GLY A 39 11.60 2.76 -17.95
CA GLY A 39 11.48 2.15 -16.63
C GLY A 39 11.53 3.16 -15.49
N ALA A 40 12.24 4.28 -15.65
CA ALA A 40 12.30 5.31 -14.61
C ALA A 40 10.93 6.00 -14.44
N THR A 41 10.33 6.48 -15.52
CA THR A 41 9.01 7.13 -15.48
C THR A 41 7.92 6.19 -14.98
N PHE A 42 7.86 4.97 -15.50
CA PHE A 42 6.79 4.04 -15.15
C PHE A 42 6.99 3.39 -13.76
N GLY A 43 8.23 3.23 -13.32
CA GLY A 43 8.53 2.86 -11.92
C GLY A 43 8.00 3.90 -10.93
N GLN A 44 8.20 5.19 -11.19
CA GLN A 44 7.66 6.26 -10.33
C GLN A 44 6.12 6.27 -10.30
N ARG A 45 5.47 5.96 -11.42
CA ARG A 45 4.00 5.82 -11.48
C ARG A 45 3.53 4.62 -10.66
N ALA A 46 4.20 3.48 -10.77
CA ALA A 46 3.89 2.29 -9.97
C ALA A 46 4.01 2.56 -8.46
N VAL A 47 5.08 3.25 -8.03
CA VAL A 47 5.25 3.68 -6.62
C VAL A 47 4.07 4.56 -6.17
N ARG A 48 3.63 5.51 -7.01
CA ARG A 48 2.47 6.34 -6.70
C ARG A 48 1.19 5.52 -6.54
N LEU A 49 0.95 4.53 -7.40
CA LEU A 49 -0.22 3.64 -7.30
C LEU A 49 -0.16 2.78 -6.04
N ALA A 50 1.00 2.19 -5.74
CA ALA A 50 1.19 1.40 -4.53
C ALA A 50 0.89 2.21 -3.25
N ARG A 51 1.29 3.49 -3.21
CA ARG A 51 0.95 4.39 -2.09
C ARG A 51 -0.55 4.59 -1.92
N LEU A 52 -1.30 4.74 -3.02
CA LEU A 52 -2.76 4.88 -2.94
C LEU A 52 -3.42 3.63 -2.37
N LEU A 53 -2.98 2.44 -2.79
CA LEU A 53 -3.48 1.18 -2.25
C LEU A 53 -3.18 1.03 -0.75
N ILE A 54 -1.97 1.38 -0.33
CA ILE A 54 -1.57 1.34 1.09
C ILE A 54 -2.40 2.34 1.91
N ASP A 55 -2.57 3.58 1.43
CA ASP A 55 -3.32 4.62 2.14
C ASP A 55 -4.81 4.28 2.30
N ASP A 56 -5.38 3.53 1.35
CA ASP A 56 -6.78 3.06 1.39
C ASP A 56 -6.94 1.85 2.31
N ALA A 57 -6.03 0.87 2.22
CA ALA A 57 -6.12 -0.39 2.96
C ALA A 57 -5.72 -0.27 4.44
N CYS A 58 -4.79 0.64 4.77
CA CYS A 58 -4.26 0.81 6.12
C CYS A 58 -4.97 1.97 6.86
N PRO A 59 -5.75 1.69 7.91
CA PRO A 59 -6.36 2.73 8.72
C PRO A 59 -5.27 3.63 9.31
N ARG A 60 -5.38 4.95 9.10
CA ARG A 60 -4.53 5.89 9.85
C ARG A 60 -4.89 5.73 11.31
N LEU A 61 -3.90 5.39 12.15
CA LEU A 61 -3.99 5.48 13.60
C LEU A 61 -4.58 6.86 13.95
N GLN A 62 -5.86 6.89 14.33
CA GLN A 62 -6.46 8.09 14.87
C GLN A 62 -5.69 8.41 16.15
N ALA A 63 -5.09 9.60 16.22
CA ALA A 63 -4.58 10.11 17.49
C ALA A 63 -5.71 10.03 18.53
N PRO A 64 -5.44 9.57 19.76
CA PRO A 64 -6.48 9.41 20.76
C PRO A 64 -7.22 10.74 20.93
N ALA A 65 -8.55 10.71 20.85
CA ALA A 65 -9.37 11.88 21.07
C ALA A 65 -9.05 12.43 22.47
N THR A 66 -8.39 13.58 22.53
CA THR A 66 -8.15 14.28 23.80
C THR A 66 -9.50 14.70 24.35
N GLY A 67 -10.10 13.83 25.16
CA GLY A 67 -11.33 14.09 25.88
C GLY A 67 -11.10 15.20 26.91
N SER A 68 -11.22 16.45 26.48
CA SER A 68 -11.30 17.59 27.40
C SER A 68 -12.72 17.65 27.97
N THR A 69 -12.93 16.90 29.05
CA THR A 69 -14.01 17.20 29.99
C THR A 69 -13.48 18.24 30.95
N ILE A 70 -13.72 19.53 30.68
CA ILE A 70 -13.62 20.56 31.71
C ILE A 70 -15.05 20.82 32.18
N ARG A 71 -15.35 20.33 33.38
CA ARG A 71 -16.47 20.78 34.21
C ARG A 71 -16.07 22.04 34.95
#